data_AF-R6VNZ4-F1
#
_entry.id   AF-R6VNZ4-F1
#
_cell.length_a   1.000
_cell.length_b   1.000
_cell.length_c   1.000
_cell.angle_alpha   90.00
_cell.angle_beta   90.00
_cell.angle_gamma   90.00
#
_symmetry.space_group_name_H-M   'P 1'
#
loop_
_entity.id
_entity.type
_entity.pdbx_description
1 polymer ?
#
loop_
_entity_poly.entity_id
_entity_poly.type
_entity_poly.pdbx_seq_one_letter_code
_entity_poly.pdbx_strand_id
1 'polypeptide(L)'
;MEDYLLHEIGKIGTLLRALLARIGLAKTEPAEAIDGELSGTDLLNRIDTDLDSLLADPDFIAALTGRCGFDDGQLVRFADLLVDLVAASDDPDERLRLAGAVGAVCRHLDARRSPLSRECYPILKELDRLFQEQPNTKNLDK
;
A
#
# COMPACT_ATOMS: atom_id res chain seq x y z
N MET A 1 26.54 -8.58 12.93
CA MET A 1 25.91 -8.18 14.21
C MET A 1 25.64 -6.68 14.25
N GLU A 2 26.51 -5.86 13.68
CA GLU A 2 26.31 -4.42 13.48
C GLU A 2 25.08 -4.08 12.61
N ASP A 3 24.84 -4.84 11.54
CA ASP A 3 23.72 -4.62 10.61
C ASP A 3 22.34 -4.78 11.26
N TYR A 4 22.21 -5.68 12.22
CA TYR A 4 20.95 -5.87 12.96
C TYR A 4 20.66 -4.67 13.86
N LEU A 5 21.68 -4.15 14.54
CA LEU A 5 21.53 -2.96 15.37
C LEU A 5 21.21 -1.72 14.53
N LEU A 6 21.87 -1.54 13.39
CA LEU A 6 21.60 -0.46 12.45
C LEU A 6 20.18 -0.55 11.85
N HIS A 7 19.74 -1.76 11.51
CA HIS A 7 18.37 -2.01 11.02
C HIS A 7 17.30 -1.71 12.08
N GLU A 8 17.52 -2.14 13.32
CA GLU A 8 16.60 -1.86 14.42
C GLU A 8 16.59 -0.36 14.79
N ILE A 9 17.74 0.31 14.74
CA ILE A 9 17.82 1.77 14.89
C ILE A 9 17.04 2.49 13.77
N GLY A 10 17.16 2.01 12.53
CA GLY A 10 16.42 2.53 11.38
C GLY A 10 14.89 2.43 11.58
N LYS A 11 14.40 1.28 12.03
CA LYS A 11 12.97 1.08 12.34
C LYS A 11 12.46 2.04 13.41
N ILE A 12 13.25 2.26 14.47
CA ILE A 12 12.90 3.20 15.54
C ILE A 12 12.82 4.63 14.99
N GLY A 13 13.76 5.01 14.11
CA GLY A 13 13.77 6.32 13.44
C GLY A 13 12.53 6.54 12.56
N THR A 14 12.11 5.51 11.81
CA THR A 14 10.90 5.56 10.97
C THR A 14 9.63 5.69 11.82
N LEU A 15 9.50 4.90 12.88
CA LEU A 15 8.36 4.97 13.80
C LEU A 15 8.24 6.33 14.49
N LEU A 16 9.37 6.90 14.93
CA LEU A 16 9.40 8.22 15.55
C LEU A 16 8.95 9.31 14.57
N ARG A 17 9.40 9.24 13.31
CA ARG A 17 9.05 10.21 12.27
C ARG A 17 7.56 10.15 11.91
N ALA A 18 7.01 8.93 11.80
CA ALA A 18 5.57 8.72 11.57
C ALA A 18 4.72 9.26 12.74
N LEU A 19 5.15 9.03 13.98
CA LEU A 19 4.48 9.57 15.17
C LEU A 19 4.50 11.10 15.21
N LEU A 20 5.65 11.71 14.89
CA LEU A 20 5.81 13.17 14.85
C LEU A 20 4.97 13.82 13.73
N ALA A 21 4.84 13.17 12.57
CA ALA A 21 3.98 13.61 11.48
C ALA A 21 2.49 13.55 11.88
N ARG A 22 2.07 12.46 12.51
CA ARG A 22 0.68 12.26 12.98
C ARG A 22 0.22 13.30 14.01
N ILE A 23 1.12 13.84 14.82
CA ILE A 23 0.80 14.88 15.82
C ILE A 23 1.11 16.31 15.35
N GLY A 24 1.46 16.49 14.07
CA GLY A 24 1.73 17.80 13.48
C GLY A 24 3.00 18.50 13.99
N LEU A 25 3.91 17.76 14.64
CA LEU A 25 5.17 18.28 15.18
C LEU A 25 6.37 18.05 14.26
N ALA A 26 6.24 17.19 13.24
CA ALA A 26 7.23 17.13 12.18
C ALA A 26 6.93 18.21 11.15
N LYS A 27 7.83 19.18 11.01
CA LYS A 27 7.98 19.85 9.72
C LYS A 27 8.48 18.80 8.74
N THR A 28 7.69 18.47 7.72
CA THR A 28 8.15 17.73 6.55
C THR A 28 9.16 18.59 5.82
N GLU A 29 10.40 18.62 6.33
CA GLU A 29 11.52 18.88 5.44
C GLU A 29 11.67 17.65 4.55
N PRO A 30 11.79 17.83 3.22
CA PRO A 30 11.91 16.71 2.31
C PRO A 30 13.17 15.97 2.72
N ALA A 31 13.01 14.70 3.10
CA ALA A 31 14.16 13.82 3.26
C ALA A 31 14.93 13.88 1.93
N GLU A 32 16.22 14.19 2.02
CA GLU A 32 17.10 14.25 0.88
C GLU A 32 16.91 12.99 0.03
N ALA A 33 16.61 13.22 -1.25
CA ALA A 33 16.24 12.20 -2.22
C ALA A 33 17.26 11.06 -2.21
N ILE A 34 16.78 9.88 -1.80
CA ILE A 34 17.29 8.64 -2.34
C ILE A 34 16.77 8.62 -3.78
N ASP A 35 17.68 8.69 -4.74
CA ASP A 35 17.46 8.81 -6.17
C ASP A 35 16.18 8.07 -6.65
N GLY A 36 15.18 8.81 -7.15
CA GLY A 36 14.00 8.23 -7.86
C GLY A 36 12.75 7.86 -7.04
N GLU A 37 12.45 8.50 -5.92
CA GLU A 37 11.24 8.23 -5.11
C GLU A 37 9.96 8.80 -5.78
N LEU A 38 9.24 7.96 -6.54
CA LEU A 38 7.96 8.32 -7.16
C LEU A 38 6.86 8.49 -6.09
N SER A 39 6.13 9.60 -6.13
CA SER A 39 4.93 9.84 -5.30
C SER A 39 3.81 8.87 -5.66
N GLY A 40 2.86 8.63 -4.75
CA GLY A 40 1.63 7.88 -5.06
C GLY A 40 0.87 8.47 -6.26
N THR A 41 0.92 9.79 -6.43
CA THR A 41 0.38 10.49 -7.61
C THR A 41 1.16 10.17 -8.88
N ASP A 42 2.49 10.03 -8.81
CA ASP A 42 3.33 9.65 -9.95
C ASP A 42 3.11 8.20 -10.36
N LEU A 43 2.82 7.31 -9.40
CA LEU A 43 2.45 5.93 -9.69
C LEU A 43 1.11 5.85 -10.42
N LEU A 44 0.10 6.62 -9.99
CA LEU A 44 -1.19 6.70 -10.70
C LEU A 44 -1.03 7.27 -12.11
N ASN A 45 -0.20 8.30 -12.29
CA ASN A 45 0.07 8.90 -13.60
C ASN A 45 0.79 7.96 -14.58
N ARG A 46 1.48 6.92 -14.07
CA ARG A 46 2.11 5.89 -14.91
C ARG A 46 1.14 4.80 -15.36
N ILE A 47 -0.05 4.73 -14.78
CA ILE A 47 -1.09 3.84 -15.28
C ILE A 47 -1.57 4.41 -16.61
N ASP A 48 -1.56 3.58 -17.66
CA ASP A 48 -1.95 3.95 -19.03
C ASP A 48 -3.47 4.02 -19.24
N THR A 49 -4.23 3.74 -18.18
CA THR A 49 -5.69 3.66 -18.14
C THR A 49 -6.22 4.25 -16.82
N ASP A 50 -7.53 4.47 -16.72
CA ASP A 50 -8.13 4.82 -15.43
C ASP A 50 -8.02 3.65 -14.43
N LEU A 51 -7.99 4.00 -13.14
CA LEU A 51 -7.80 3.04 -12.06
C LEU A 51 -8.90 1.99 -12.01
N ASP A 52 -10.17 2.34 -12.27
CA ASP A 52 -11.28 1.39 -12.29
C ASP A 52 -11.10 0.33 -13.38
N SER A 53 -10.73 0.75 -14.59
CA SER A 53 -10.43 -0.16 -15.71
C SER A 53 -9.23 -1.05 -15.40
N LEU A 54 -8.19 -0.52 -14.74
CA LEU A 54 -7.06 -1.33 -14.30
C LEU A 54 -7.50 -2.39 -13.27
N LEU A 55 -8.28 -2.00 -12.26
CA LEU A 55 -8.77 -2.90 -11.21
C LEU A 55 -9.73 -3.98 -11.76
N ALA A 56 -10.42 -3.68 -12.87
CA ALA A 56 -11.28 -4.64 -13.57
C ALA A 56 -10.51 -5.58 -14.51
N ASP A 57 -9.22 -5.36 -14.74
CA ASP A 57 -8.41 -6.18 -15.63
C ASP A 57 -8.18 -7.58 -15.03
N PRO A 58 -8.56 -8.67 -15.72
CA PRO A 58 -8.36 -10.03 -15.23
C PRO A 58 -6.89 -10.39 -15.02
N ASP A 59 -5.98 -9.70 -15.73
CA ASP A 59 -4.53 -9.84 -15.64
C ASP A 59 -3.88 -8.60 -15.00
N PHE A 60 -4.56 -7.97 -14.03
CA PHE A 60 -4.12 -6.79 -13.26
C PHE A 60 -2.61 -6.72 -12.93
N ILE A 61 -2.02 -7.82 -12.45
CA ILE A 61 -0.59 -7.86 -12.10
C ILE A 61 0.32 -7.82 -13.34
N ALA A 62 -0.08 -8.48 -14.43
CA ALA A 62 0.65 -8.42 -15.69
C ALA A 62 0.54 -7.01 -16.32
N ALA A 63 -0.59 -6.34 -16.14
CA ALA A 63 -0.75 -4.94 -16.52
C ALA A 63 0.25 -4.03 -15.78
N LEU A 64 0.36 -4.17 -14.45
CA LEU A 64 1.29 -3.36 -13.66
C LEU A 64 2.75 -3.62 -14.02
N THR A 65 3.16 -4.89 -14.07
CA THR A 65 4.57 -5.25 -14.30
C THR A 65 4.99 -5.15 -15.77
N GLY A 66 4.08 -5.42 -16.70
CA GLY A 66 4.35 -5.44 -18.13
C GLY A 66 4.07 -4.11 -18.81
N ARG A 67 2.83 -3.61 -18.74
CA ARG A 67 2.43 -2.35 -19.41
C ARG A 67 2.94 -1.12 -18.68
N CYS A 68 2.76 -1.08 -17.36
CA CYS A 68 3.17 0.07 -16.55
C CYS A 68 4.67 -0.01 -16.16
N GLY A 69 5.29 -1.19 -16.29
CA GLY A 69 6.70 -1.42 -16.01
C GLY A 69 7.06 -1.28 -14.52
N PHE A 70 6.17 -1.72 -13.62
CA PHE A 70 6.40 -1.63 -12.18
C PHE A 70 7.40 -2.69 -11.72
N ASP A 71 8.43 -2.26 -11.00
CA ASP A 71 9.29 -3.13 -10.22
C ASP A 71 8.69 -3.48 -8.85
N ASP A 72 9.32 -4.40 -8.12
CA ASP A 72 8.82 -4.86 -6.82
C ASP A 72 8.65 -3.71 -5.80
N GLY A 73 9.51 -2.70 -5.81
CA GLY A 73 9.41 -1.56 -4.90
C GLY A 73 8.25 -0.64 -5.28
N GLN A 74 8.00 -0.45 -6.56
CA GLN A 74 6.85 0.28 -7.08
C GLN A 74 5.54 -0.46 -6.82
N LEU A 75 5.56 -1.80 -6.87
CA LEU A 75 4.42 -2.63 -6.47
C LEU A 75 4.07 -2.46 -5.00
N VAL A 76 5.05 -2.48 -4.09
CA VAL A 76 4.80 -2.24 -2.65
C VAL A 76 4.19 -0.86 -2.42
N ARG A 77 4.79 0.19 -2.99
CA ARG A 77 4.25 1.56 -2.86
C ARG A 77 2.85 1.70 -3.47
N PHE A 78 2.58 0.99 -4.56
CA PHE A 78 1.25 0.97 -5.16
C PHE A 78 0.24 0.25 -4.25
N ALA A 79 0.64 -0.84 -3.58
CA ALA A 79 -0.19 -1.49 -2.59
C ALA A 79 -0.51 -0.57 -1.40
N ASP A 80 0.47 0.20 -0.91
CA ASP A 80 0.25 1.21 0.14
C ASP A 80 -0.77 2.27 -0.30
N LEU A 81 -0.62 2.79 -1.52
CA LEU A 81 -1.59 3.75 -2.09
C LEU A 81 -3.00 3.15 -2.15
N LEU A 82 -3.14 1.90 -2.59
CA LEU A 82 -4.45 1.24 -2.65
C LEU A 82 -5.05 1.06 -1.24
N VAL A 83 -4.24 0.83 -0.20
CA VAL A 83 -4.71 0.79 1.19
C VAL A 83 -5.25 2.15 1.64
N ASP A 84 -4.55 3.24 1.32
CA ASP A 84 -5.03 4.59 1.62
C ASP A 84 -6.38 4.86 0.95
N LEU A 85 -6.55 4.39 -0.29
CA LEU A 85 -7.83 4.47 -1.02
C LEU A 85 -8.92 3.59 -0.39
N VAL A 86 -8.61 2.37 0.09
CA VAL A 86 -9.56 1.54 0.86
C VAL A 86 -10.00 2.26 2.12
N ALA A 87 -9.07 2.90 2.84
CA ALA A 87 -9.38 3.63 4.06
C ALA A 87 -10.27 4.85 3.77
N ALA A 88 -10.03 5.56 2.66
CA ALA A 88 -10.75 6.77 2.28
C ALA A 88 -12.11 6.53 1.60
N SER A 89 -12.34 5.37 0.98
CA SER A 89 -13.61 5.08 0.30
C SER A 89 -14.73 4.73 1.29
N ASP A 90 -15.90 5.34 1.12
CA ASP A 90 -17.12 5.00 1.86
C ASP A 90 -17.98 3.95 1.13
N ASP A 91 -17.61 3.56 -0.10
CA ASP A 91 -18.31 2.55 -0.89
C ASP A 91 -17.78 1.14 -0.56
N PRO A 92 -18.62 0.23 -0.03
CA PRO A 92 -18.21 -1.14 0.28
C PRO A 92 -17.71 -1.94 -0.93
N ASP A 93 -18.29 -1.73 -2.12
CA ASP A 93 -17.91 -2.47 -3.32
C ASP A 93 -16.58 -1.97 -3.88
N GLU A 94 -16.33 -0.65 -3.83
CA GLU A 94 -15.05 -0.06 -4.16
C GLU A 94 -13.94 -0.52 -3.19
N ARG A 95 -14.21 -0.48 -1.88
CA ARG A 95 -13.30 -1.02 -0.85
C ARG A 95 -12.92 -2.46 -1.11
N LEU A 96 -13.88 -3.30 -1.48
CA LEU A 96 -13.63 -4.72 -1.77
C LEU A 96 -12.74 -4.89 -3.01
N ARG A 97 -13.00 -4.12 -4.09
CA ARG A 97 -12.18 -4.15 -5.31
C ARG A 97 -10.74 -3.71 -5.04
N LEU A 98 -10.56 -2.58 -4.35
CA LEU A 98 -9.24 -2.05 -3.98
C LEU A 98 -8.46 -3.02 -3.08
N ALA A 99 -9.11 -3.59 -2.06
CA ALA A 99 -8.48 -4.57 -1.18
C ALA A 99 -8.14 -5.88 -1.91
N GLY A 100 -8.98 -6.30 -2.86
CA GLY A 100 -8.68 -7.42 -3.74
C GLY A 100 -7.40 -7.19 -4.54
N ALA A 101 -7.21 -5.98 -5.05
CA ALA A 101 -6.01 -5.56 -5.77
C ALA A 101 -4.77 -5.50 -4.87
N VAL A 102 -4.87 -4.95 -3.65
CA VAL A 102 -3.79 -5.01 -2.65
C VAL A 102 -3.38 -6.47 -2.42
N GLY A 103 -4.34 -7.34 -2.14
CA GLY A 103 -4.07 -8.77 -1.92
C GLY A 103 -3.42 -9.44 -3.13
N ALA A 104 -3.77 -9.06 -4.36
CA ALA A 104 -3.14 -9.56 -5.57
C ALA A 104 -1.66 -9.14 -5.66
N VAL A 105 -1.33 -7.88 -5.34
CA VAL A 105 0.05 -7.40 -5.33
C VAL A 105 0.88 -8.14 -4.27
N CYS A 106 0.37 -8.23 -3.05
CA CYS A 106 1.07 -8.91 -1.96
C CYS A 106 1.34 -10.40 -2.29
N ARG A 107 0.34 -11.11 -2.85
CA ARG A 107 0.50 -12.50 -3.28
C ARG A 107 1.51 -12.65 -4.42
N HIS A 108 1.56 -11.70 -5.35
CA HIS A 108 2.55 -11.72 -6.42
C HIS A 108 3.98 -11.62 -5.88
N LEU A 109 4.21 -10.66 -4.98
CA LEU A 109 5.51 -10.44 -4.34
C LEU A 109 5.93 -11.66 -3.50
N ASP A 110 4.99 -12.27 -2.77
CA ASP A 110 5.26 -13.47 -1.98
C ASP A 110 5.57 -14.69 -2.84
N ALA A 111 4.78 -14.94 -3.90
CA ALA A 111 4.99 -16.06 -4.82
C ALA A 111 6.38 -16.00 -5.49
N ARG A 112 6.88 -14.79 -5.75
CA ARG A 112 8.21 -14.55 -6.32
C ARG A 112 9.34 -14.52 -5.28
N ARG A 113 9.01 -14.68 -3.99
CA ARG A 113 9.96 -14.56 -2.87
C ARG A 113 10.72 -13.23 -2.89
N SER A 114 10.03 -12.16 -3.28
CA SER A 114 10.61 -10.82 -3.22
C SER A 114 11.07 -10.53 -1.79
N PRO A 115 12.25 -9.94 -1.57
CA PRO A 115 12.65 -9.52 -0.23
C PRO A 115 11.65 -8.52 0.38
N LEU A 116 10.91 -7.82 -0.47
CA LEU A 116 9.88 -6.84 -0.08
C LEU A 116 8.52 -7.48 0.21
N SER A 117 8.33 -8.80 0.02
CA SER A 117 7.05 -9.46 0.36
C SER A 117 6.72 -9.34 1.85
N ARG A 118 7.74 -9.20 2.70
CA ARG A 118 7.56 -8.99 4.14
C ARG A 118 6.94 -7.64 4.47
N GLU A 119 7.14 -6.65 3.62
CA GLU A 119 6.60 -5.29 3.78
C GLU A 119 5.08 -5.26 3.52
N CYS A 120 4.54 -6.30 2.88
CA CYS A 120 3.11 -6.47 2.66
C CYS A 120 2.33 -7.03 3.88
N TYR A 121 2.99 -7.63 4.87
CA TYR A 121 2.28 -8.19 6.03
C TYR A 121 1.53 -7.15 6.89
N PRO A 122 2.11 -5.98 7.19
CA PRO A 122 1.39 -4.90 7.86
C PRO A 122 0.18 -4.39 7.05
N ILE A 123 0.34 -4.27 5.74
CA ILE A 123 -0.72 -3.86 4.80
C ILE A 123 -1.92 -4.81 4.89
N LEU A 124 -1.69 -6.12 4.77
CA LEU A 124 -2.75 -7.13 4.87
C LEU A 124 -3.46 -7.10 6.22
N LYS A 125 -2.70 -6.88 7.31
CA LYS A 125 -3.26 -6.77 8.65
C LYS A 125 -4.15 -5.54 8.82
N GLU A 126 -3.79 -4.40 8.23
CA GLU A 126 -4.60 -3.19 8.30
C GLU A 126 -5.90 -3.36 7.48
N LEU A 127 -5.84 -4.02 6.32
CA LEU A 127 -7.05 -4.38 5.58
C LEU A 127 -7.98 -5.28 6.41
N ASP A 128 -7.46 -6.35 7.01
CA ASP A 128 -8.25 -7.22 7.88
C ASP A 128 -8.95 -6.42 8.99
N ARG A 129 -8.22 -5.48 9.60
CA ARG A 129 -8.80 -4.59 10.61
C ARG A 129 -9.92 -3.71 10.05
N LEU A 130 -9.70 -3.05 8.92
CA LEU A 130 -10.69 -2.17 8.28
C LEU A 130 -11.97 -2.92 7.91
N PHE A 131 -11.88 -4.19 7.48
CA PHE A 131 -13.05 -4.99 7.16
C PHE A 131 -13.75 -5.60 8.39
N GLN A 132 -13.05 -5.77 9.51
CA GLN A 132 -13.66 -6.22 10.77
C GLN A 132 -14.31 -5.07 11.56
N GLU A 133 -13.84 -3.82 11.40
CA GLU A 133 -14.38 -2.63 12.06
C GLU A 133 -15.61 -2.02 11.35
N GLN A 134 -15.97 -2.51 10.16
CA GLN A 134 -17.24 -2.16 9.50
C GLN A 134 -18.41 -2.57 10.42
N PRO A 135 -19.29 -1.65 10.84
CA PRO A 135 -20.45 -2.02 11.63
C PRO A 135 -21.29 -2.98 10.79
N ASN A 136 -21.51 -4.18 11.33
CA ASN A 136 -22.46 -5.13 10.79
C ASN A 136 -23.84 -4.45 10.75
N THR A 137 -24.23 -3.88 9.61
CA THR A 137 -25.54 -3.23 9.36
C THR A 137 -26.70 -4.23 9.37
N LYS A 138 -26.53 -5.38 10.04
CA LYS A 138 -27.55 -6.42 10.23
C LYS A 138 -28.44 -6.23 11.46
N ASN A 139 -28.42 -5.08 12.13
CA ASN A 139 -29.35 -4.80 13.23
C ASN A 139 -30.03 -3.43 13.07
N LEU A 140 -30.65 -3.19 11.91
CA LEU A 140 -31.66 -2.15 11.78
C LEU A 140 -33.00 -2.75 11.33
N ASP A 141 -33.39 -3.88 11.90
CA ASP A 141 -34.76 -4.40 11.85
C ASP A 141 -34.96 -5.37 13.03
N LYS A 142 -35.39 -4.85 14.18
CA LYS A 142 -36.20 -5.56 15.18
C LYS A 142 -36.80 -4.61 16.20
#